data_AF-A0A6J6XH43-F1
#
_entry.id   AF-A0A6J6XH43-F1
#
_cell.length_a   1.000
_cell.length_b   1.000
_cell.length_c   1.000
_cell.angle_alpha   90.00
_cell.angle_beta   90.00
_cell.angle_gamma   90.00
#
_symmetry.space_group_name_H-M   'P 1'
#
loop_
_entity.id
_entity.type
_entity.pdbx_description
1 polymer ?
#
loop_
_entity_poly.entity_id
_entity_poly.type
_entity_poly.pdbx_seq_one_letter_code
_entity_poly.pdbx_strand_id
1 'polypeptide(L)'
;MFGIGGTPEGVIAAAALKGMGGELQGRLWPRNDEERAAAIAAGYDLNKVLSTDDLVAGDNCFFAATGITDGELLKGVHVSAGFVSTQSLVIRSKTGTVRLMNARHRQN
;
A
#
# COMPACT_ATOMS: atom_id res chain seq x y z
N MET A 1 0.94 13.51 1.93
CA MET A 1 1.43 13.02 3.23
C MET A 1 2.93 13.22 3.25
N PHE A 2 3.53 13.64 4.38
CA PHE A 2 4.96 13.79 4.53
C PHE A 2 5.39 13.18 5.87
N GLY A 3 6.52 12.48 5.90
CA GLY A 3 7.05 11.87 7.12
C GLY A 3 7.95 10.68 6.85
N ILE A 4 8.39 10.05 7.93
CA ILE A 4 9.15 8.80 7.93
C ILE A 4 8.20 7.70 8.37
N GLY A 5 8.12 6.63 7.59
CA GLY A 5 7.29 5.46 7.86
C GLY A 5 8.04 4.17 7.62
N GLY A 6 7.35 3.04 7.74
CA GLY A 6 7.93 1.74 7.44
C GLY A 6 8.15 1.54 5.94
N THR A 7 9.30 0.95 5.60
CA THR A 7 9.66 0.63 4.20
C THR A 7 8.64 -0.30 3.53
N PRO A 8 8.16 -1.40 4.17
CA PRO A 8 7.17 -2.28 3.55
C PRO A 8 5.85 -1.56 3.22
N GLU A 9 5.37 -0.71 4.13
CA GLU A 9 4.15 0.07 3.95
C GLU A 9 4.29 1.08 2.80
N GLY A 10 5.48 1.68 2.63
CA GLY A 10 5.80 2.55 1.50
C GLY A 10 5.70 1.84 0.15
N VAL A 11 6.18 0.60 0.04
CA VAL A 11 6.07 -0.23 -1.18
C VAL A 11 4.61 -0.57 -1.47
N ILE A 12 3.84 -0.94 -0.45
CA ILE A 12 2.39 -1.24 -0.58
C ILE A 12 1.62 0.01 -1.06
N ALA A 13 1.92 1.18 -0.48
CA ALA A 13 1.30 2.44 -0.89
C ALA A 13 1.67 2.83 -2.34
N ALA A 14 2.93 2.64 -2.74
CA ALA A 14 3.37 2.87 -4.11
C ALA A 14 2.60 1.98 -5.12
N ALA A 15 2.33 0.71 -4.77
CA ALA A 15 1.54 -0.17 -5.63
C ALA A 15 0.10 0.33 -5.84
N ALA A 16 -0.55 0.84 -4.79
CA ALA A 16 -1.88 1.45 -4.89
C ALA A 16 -1.85 2.73 -5.75
N LEU A 17 -0.90 3.62 -5.48
CA LEU A 17 -0.76 4.91 -6.17
C LEU A 17 -0.45 4.73 -7.65
N LYS A 18 0.46 3.81 -8.01
CA LYS A 18 0.75 3.47 -9.40
C LYS A 18 -0.51 3.11 -10.18
N GLY A 19 -1.41 2.33 -9.56
CA GLY A 19 -2.66 1.96 -10.21
C GLY A 19 -3.75 3.02 -10.23
N MET A 20 -3.62 4.06 -9.42
CA MET A 20 -4.54 5.21 -9.38
C MET A 20 -4.01 6.42 -10.15
N GLY A 21 -2.80 6.36 -10.71
CA GLY A 21 -2.13 7.50 -11.35
C GLY A 21 -1.61 8.55 -10.35
N GLY A 22 -1.38 8.14 -9.09
CA GLY A 22 -0.73 8.97 -8.07
C GLY A 22 0.78 8.78 -8.07
N GLU A 23 1.46 9.56 -7.23
CA GLU A 23 2.91 9.55 -7.10
C GLU A 23 3.33 9.42 -5.63
N LEU A 24 4.39 8.65 -5.39
CA LEU A 24 5.08 8.53 -4.12
C LEU A 24 6.57 8.79 -4.34
N GLN A 25 7.16 9.59 -3.44
CA GLN A 25 8.60 9.76 -3.37
C GLN A 25 9.08 9.41 -1.96
N GLY A 26 10.18 8.67 -1.89
CA GLY A 26 10.77 8.24 -0.64
C GLY A 26 12.29 8.20 -0.70
N ARG A 27 12.91 8.05 0.47
CA ARG A 27 14.34 7.81 0.62
C ARG A 27 14.52 6.84 1.78
N LEU A 28 15.53 5.97 1.68
CA LEU A 28 15.89 5.10 2.80
C LEU A 28 16.31 5.96 3.99
N TRP A 29 15.78 5.63 5.17
CA TRP A 29 16.03 6.36 6.40
C TRP A 29 16.58 5.43 7.49
N PRO A 30 17.90 5.15 7.48
CA PRO A 30 18.53 4.34 8.53
C PRO A 30 18.36 5.02 9.89
N ARG A 31 18.01 4.24 10.92
CA ARG A 31 17.74 4.74 12.27
C ARG A 31 19.02 4.93 13.10
N ASN A 32 20.09 4.26 12.72
CA ASN A 32 21.39 4.27 13.38
C ASN A 32 22.52 3.95 12.38
N ASP A 33 23.77 4.02 12.86
CA ASP A 33 24.96 3.80 12.02
C ASP A 33 25.13 2.35 11.57
N GLU A 34 24.63 1.38 12.35
CA GLU A 34 24.66 -0.04 11.99
C GLU A 34 23.77 -0.30 10.76
N GLU A 35 22.53 0.21 10.77
CA GLU A 35 21.61 0.12 9.63
C GLU A 35 22.16 0.88 8.41
N ARG A 36 22.79 2.05 8.64
CA ARG A 36 23.43 2.83 7.58
C ARG A 36 24.54 2.03 6.92
N ALA A 37 25.44 1.45 7.71
CA ALA A 37 26.54 0.65 7.21
C ALA A 37 26.04 -0.60 6.49
N ALA A 38 25.02 -1.29 7.02
CA ALA A 38 24.41 -2.45 6.39
C ALA A 38 23.77 -2.10 5.04
N ALA A 39 23.07 -0.97 4.94
CA ALA A 39 22.45 -0.52 3.68
C ALA A 39 23.51 -0.17 2.62
N ILE A 40 24.58 0.54 3.01
CA ILE A 40 25.70 0.86 2.11
C ILE A 40 26.42 -0.43 1.66
N ALA A 41 26.67 -1.36 2.58
CA ALA A 41 27.29 -2.64 2.27
C ALA A 41 26.42 -3.50 1.33
N ALA A 42 25.10 -3.38 1.41
CA ALA A 42 24.16 -3.98 0.47
C ALA A 42 24.06 -3.25 -0.88
N GLY A 43 24.80 -2.14 -1.06
CA GLY A 43 24.88 -1.40 -2.31
C GLY A 43 23.82 -0.33 -2.51
N TYR A 44 23.07 0.05 -1.45
CA TYR A 44 22.07 1.10 -1.56
C TYR A 44 22.69 2.50 -1.51
N ASP A 45 22.29 3.36 -2.45
CA ASP A 45 22.54 4.80 -2.37
C ASP A 45 21.51 5.47 -1.46
N LEU A 46 21.95 5.91 -0.29
CA LEU A 46 21.11 6.56 0.70
C LEU A 46 20.67 7.98 0.32
N ASN A 47 21.25 8.59 -0.72
CA ASN A 47 20.83 9.90 -1.23
C ASN A 47 19.80 9.79 -2.36
N LYS A 48 19.63 8.60 -2.95
CA LYS A 48 18.68 8.36 -4.03
C LYS A 48 17.26 8.69 -3.56
N VAL A 49 16.54 9.47 -4.36
CA VAL A 49 15.09 9.59 -4.25
C VAL A 49 14.47 8.44 -5.03
N LEU A 50 13.70 7.62 -4.33
CA LEU A 50 12.95 6.50 -4.89
C LEU A 50 11.59 7.00 -5.33
N SER A 51 11.29 6.88 -6.63
CA SER A 51 9.98 7.13 -7.20
C SER A 51 9.02 5.95 -6.99
N THR A 52 7.75 6.13 -7.38
CA THR A 52 6.75 5.05 -7.40
C THR A 52 7.24 3.84 -8.22
N ASP A 53 7.90 4.10 -9.35
CA ASP A 53 8.42 3.07 -10.26
C ASP A 53 9.70 2.40 -9.75
N ASP A 54 10.52 3.10 -8.95
CA ASP A 54 11.65 2.47 -8.26
C ASP A 54 11.17 1.44 -7.23
N LEU A 55 10.04 1.72 -6.56
CA LEU A 55 9.48 0.84 -5.52
C LEU A 55 8.66 -0.32 -6.10
N VAL A 56 7.96 -0.08 -7.22
CA VAL A 56 7.13 -1.09 -7.90
C VAL A 56 7.41 -1.04 -9.40
N ALA A 57 8.47 -1.73 -9.81
CA ALA A 57 8.96 -1.74 -11.18
C ALA A 57 8.02 -2.41 -12.19
N GLY A 58 7.09 -3.25 -11.74
CA GLY A 58 6.16 -3.96 -12.63
C GLY A 58 5.02 -3.08 -13.15
N ASP A 59 4.75 -3.15 -14.45
CA ASP A 59 3.63 -2.41 -15.09
C ASP A 59 2.25 -3.02 -14.83
N ASN A 60 2.21 -4.27 -14.36
CA ASN A 60 0.99 -5.00 -14.04
C ASN A 60 1.03 -5.46 -12.58
N CYS A 61 0.75 -4.54 -11.67
CA CYS A 61 0.53 -4.80 -10.26
C CYS A 61 -0.97 -4.75 -9.92
N PHE A 62 -1.30 -5.39 -8.80
CA PHE A 62 -2.63 -5.41 -8.22
C PHE A 62 -2.53 -4.99 -6.76
N PHE A 63 -3.48 -4.19 -6.31
CA PHE A 63 -3.61 -3.81 -4.92
C PHE A 63 -5.02 -4.16 -4.44
N ALA A 64 -5.11 -4.68 -3.22
CA ALA A 64 -6.39 -4.93 -2.56
C ALA A 64 -6.30 -4.55 -1.08
N ALA A 65 -7.32 -3.86 -0.59
CA ALA A 65 -7.47 -3.53 0.84
C ALA A 65 -8.91 -3.76 1.27
N THR A 66 -9.11 -4.19 2.51
CA THR A 66 -10.42 -4.38 3.14
C THR A 66 -10.41 -3.67 4.48
N GLY A 67 -11.45 -2.89 4.78
CA GLY A 67 -11.55 -2.19 6.05
C GLY A 67 -11.78 -3.17 7.21
N ILE A 68 -10.99 -3.04 8.28
CA ILE A 68 -11.18 -3.79 9.54
C ILE A 68 -12.07 -2.99 10.47
N THR A 69 -11.69 -1.75 10.76
CA THR A 69 -12.50 -0.72 11.43
C THR A 69 -12.89 0.35 10.43
N ASP A 70 -13.92 1.14 10.74
CA ASP A 70 -14.31 2.28 9.90
C ASP A 70 -13.15 3.27 9.76
N GLY A 71 -12.78 3.53 8.52
CA GLY A 71 -11.81 4.55 8.15
C GLY A 71 -12.37 5.45 7.05
N GLU A 72 -11.60 6.46 6.68
CA GLU A 72 -12.01 7.45 5.66
C GLU A 72 -12.25 6.81 4.29
N LEU A 73 -11.46 5.78 3.93
CA LEU A 73 -11.51 5.14 2.61
C LEU A 73 -12.46 3.93 2.57
N LEU A 74 -12.49 3.13 3.63
CA LEU A 74 -13.22 1.88 3.69
C LEU A 74 -13.98 1.74 5.01
N LYS A 75 -15.22 1.30 4.92
CA LYS A 75 -15.97 0.82 6.07
C LYS A 75 -15.34 -0.45 6.64
N GLY A 76 -15.40 -0.57 7.96
CA GLY A 76 -14.94 -1.72 8.70
C GLY A 76 -15.81 -2.96 8.46
N VAL A 77 -15.42 -4.04 9.14
CA VAL A 77 -16.25 -5.24 9.19
C VAL A 77 -17.41 -4.98 10.14
N HIS A 78 -18.64 -5.08 9.65
CA HIS A 78 -19.84 -5.03 10.49
C HIS A 78 -20.55 -6.36 10.50
N VAL A 79 -20.76 -6.89 11.71
CA VAL A 79 -21.51 -8.12 11.95
C VAL A 79 -22.96 -7.75 12.25
N SER A 80 -23.90 -8.47 11.64
CA SER A 80 -25.35 -8.37 11.87
C SER A 80 -25.92 -9.78 12.01
N ALA A 81 -27.17 -9.90 12.47
CA ALA A 81 -27.80 -11.22 12.63
C ALA A 81 -27.81 -12.00 11.30
N GLY A 82 -27.01 -13.08 11.25
CA GLY A 82 -26.90 -13.98 10.10
C GLY A 82 -25.96 -13.53 8.97
N PHE A 83 -25.35 -12.33 9.05
CA PHE A 83 -24.46 -11.83 8.00
C PHE A 83 -23.28 -11.00 8.53
N VAL A 84 -22.17 -11.08 7.81
CA VAL A 84 -21.01 -10.18 7.96
C VAL A 84 -20.89 -9.33 6.71
N SER A 85 -20.72 -8.02 6.86
CA SER A 85 -20.48 -7.12 5.75
C SER A 85 -19.03 -6.62 5.73
N THR A 86 -18.46 -6.51 4.54
CA THR A 86 -17.10 -5.99 4.32
C THR A 86 -17.09 -5.01 3.16
N GLN A 87 -16.20 -4.02 3.23
CA GLN A 87 -15.93 -3.14 2.11
C GLN A 87 -14.45 -3.24 1.72
N SER A 88 -14.21 -3.44 0.42
CA SER A 88 -12.86 -3.60 -0.13
C SER A 88 -12.62 -2.68 -1.31
N LEU A 89 -11.37 -2.23 -1.47
CA LEU A 89 -10.89 -1.53 -2.66
C LEU A 89 -9.95 -2.46 -3.42
N VAL A 90 -10.16 -2.64 -4.72
CA VAL A 90 -9.29 -3.42 -5.60
C VAL A 90 -8.85 -2.56 -6.78
N ILE A 91 -7.55 -2.51 -7.03
CA ILE A 91 -6.91 -1.67 -8.04
C ILE A 91 -6.04 -2.54 -8.95
N ARG A 92 -6.03 -2.25 -10.25
CA ARG A 92 -5.12 -2.86 -11.21
C ARG A 92 -4.39 -1.78 -12.02
N SER A 93 -3.07 -1.76 -11.96
CA SER A 93 -2.27 -0.73 -12.64
C SER A 93 -2.42 -0.73 -14.14
N LYS A 94 -2.38 -1.91 -14.76
CA LYS A 94 -2.40 -2.05 -16.22
C LYS A 94 -3.65 -1.45 -16.87
N THR A 95 -4.77 -1.40 -16.15
CA THR A 95 -6.04 -0.86 -16.67
C THR A 95 -6.48 0.42 -15.98
N GLY A 96 -5.75 0.87 -14.94
CA GLY A 96 -6.18 1.96 -14.06
C GLY A 96 -7.53 1.71 -13.37
N THR A 97 -8.03 0.47 -13.37
CA THR A 97 -9.37 0.17 -12.87
C THR A 97 -9.37 0.13 -11.35
N VAL A 98 -10.24 0.92 -10.74
CA VAL A 98 -10.49 0.97 -9.30
C VAL A 98 -11.89 0.42 -9.02
N ARG A 99 -12.00 -0.56 -8.12
CA ARG A 99 -13.26 -1.20 -7.76
C ARG A 99 -13.49 -1.10 -6.26
N LEU A 100 -14.57 -0.43 -5.87
CA LEU A 100 -15.10 -0.50 -4.50
C LEU A 100 -16.10 -1.66 -4.43
N MET A 101 -15.81 -2.67 -3.63
CA MET A 101 -16.59 -3.89 -3.49
C MET A 101 -17.27 -3.93 -2.12
N ASN A 102 -18.59 -4.02 -2.11
CA ASN A 102 -19.37 -4.28 -0.90
C ASN A 102 -19.81 -5.75 -0.94
N ALA A 103 -19.48 -6.52 0.09
CA ALA A 103 -19.86 -7.93 0.19
C ALA A 103 -20.69 -8.19 1.44
N ARG A 104 -21.63 -9.14 1.31
CA ARG A 104 -22.37 -9.73 2.42
C ARG A 104 -22.08 -11.22 2.46
N HIS A 105 -21.52 -11.67 3.56
CA HIS A 105 -21.16 -13.06 3.82
C HIS A 105 -22.19 -13.65 4.77
N ARG A 106 -22.80 -14.79 4.42
CA ARG A 106 -23.73 -15.47 5.33
C ARG A 106 -22.96 -16.15 6.45
N GLN A 107 -23.31 -15.85 7.70
CA GLN A 107 -22.77 -16.55 8.87
C GLN A 107 -23.56 -17.85 9.02
N ASN A 108 -22.89 -18.99 8.82
CA ASN A 108 -23.47 -20.31 9.08
C ASN A 108 -23.42 -20.63 10.58
#